data_AF-A0A358HS00-F1
#
_entry.id   AF-A0A358HS00-F1
#
_cell.length_a   1.000
_cell.length_b   1.000
_cell.length_c   1.000
_cell.angle_alpha   90.00
_cell.angle_beta   90.00
_cell.angle_gamma   90.00
#
_symmetry.space_group_name_H-M   'P 1'
#
loop_
_entity.id
_entity.type
_entity.pdbx_description
1 polymer ?
#
loop_
_entity_poly.entity_id
_entity_poly.type
_entity_poly.pdbx_seq_one_letter_code
_entity_poly.pdbx_strand_id
1 'polypeptide(L)'
;MKTSRLAVLALATGMTFGLASPSLAQSSSSSAETYRLLNLFGDVFEQVKTKYVEKVDDKQLIEAAINGMLTSLDPHSSYLNMDNFEEMQVDTRGEFGGLGIEVTMEEGFVKVISPIYDTPAEKAGLQPGDFITHIDGTAIRGKTLNDAVEMMRGKVNTDIILTIIRKGEQAPFDVTLTRAVIKIQSVRAEVKEDIGYIRIT
;
A
#
# COMPACT_ATOMS: atom_id res chain seq x y z
N MET A 1 29.79 71.22 63.98
CA MET A 1 30.07 70.49 65.24
C MET A 1 28.86 69.65 65.60
N LYS A 2 28.91 68.33 65.35
CA LYS A 2 27.96 67.35 65.91
C LYS A 2 28.69 66.00 65.92
N THR A 3 28.76 65.41 67.10
CA THR A 3 29.41 64.14 67.41
C THR A 3 28.34 63.06 67.63
N SER A 4 28.77 61.80 67.51
CA SER A 4 28.32 60.63 68.29
C SER A 4 27.01 59.95 67.84
N ARG A 5 26.83 58.62 67.80
CA ARG A 5 27.61 57.35 67.88
C ARG A 5 26.55 56.21 67.84
N LEU A 6 26.99 54.96 67.60
CA LEU A 6 26.33 53.68 67.96
C LEU A 6 25.05 53.30 67.15
N ALA A 7 24.68 52.04 66.87
CA ALA A 7 25.29 50.71 66.95
C ALA A 7 24.26 49.67 66.43
N VAL A 8 24.73 48.42 66.18
CA VAL A 8 23.99 47.13 66.28
C VAL A 8 22.99 46.84 65.14
N LEU A 9 22.75 45.64 64.60
CA LEU A 9 23.31 44.27 64.53
C LEU A 9 22.17 43.45 63.87
N ALA A 10 22.43 42.64 62.84
CA ALA A 10 21.72 41.36 62.54
C ALA A 10 22.12 40.86 61.13
N LEU A 11 23.00 39.86 60.99
CA LEU A 11 22.70 38.41 60.96
C LEU A 11 21.68 38.01 59.88
N ALA A 12 22.19 37.55 58.73
CA ALA A 12 21.68 36.38 57.99
C ALA A 12 22.58 36.06 56.76
N THR A 13 23.83 35.67 56.98
CA THR A 13 24.59 34.92 55.96
C THR A 13 24.10 33.48 55.98
N GLY A 14 22.95 33.25 55.35
CA GLY A 14 22.44 31.92 55.01
C GLY A 14 23.18 31.42 53.78
N MET A 15 24.16 30.54 54.01
CA MET A 15 24.85 29.75 52.99
C MET A 15 23.82 28.84 52.31
N THR A 16 23.23 29.29 51.20
CA THR A 16 22.42 28.45 50.32
C THR A 16 23.35 27.54 49.54
N PHE A 17 23.68 26.40 50.15
CA PHE A 17 24.30 25.28 49.47
C PHE A 17 23.35 24.85 48.34
N GLY A 18 23.73 25.17 47.11
CA GLY A 18 22.97 24.81 45.92
C GLY A 18 22.92 23.29 45.79
N LEU A 19 21.75 22.72 46.06
CA LEU A 19 21.36 21.43 45.50
C LEU A 19 21.06 21.69 44.02
N ALA A 20 22.11 21.67 43.20
CA ALA A 20 21.97 21.58 41.75
C ALA A 20 21.41 20.19 41.44
N SER A 21 20.09 20.11 41.30
CA SER A 21 19.39 18.94 40.77
C SER A 21 19.94 18.62 39.37
N PRO A 22 20.48 17.42 39.09
CA PRO A 22 21.07 17.09 37.79
C PRO A 22 20.02 16.79 36.70
N SER A 23 18.78 17.25 36.87
CA SER A 23 17.64 16.88 36.02
C SER A 23 17.62 17.52 34.63
N LEU A 24 18.56 18.43 34.31
CA LEU A 24 18.66 19.10 32.99
C LEU A 24 19.71 18.48 32.05
N ALA A 25 20.54 17.54 32.50
CA ALA A 25 21.59 16.92 31.68
C ALA A 25 21.17 15.58 31.02
N GLN A 26 20.03 15.01 31.42
CA GLN A 26 19.58 13.69 30.95
C GLN A 26 18.89 13.75 29.56
N SER A 27 18.34 14.91 29.16
CA SER A 27 17.61 15.06 27.89
C SER A 27 18.51 15.39 26.69
N SER A 28 19.67 16.02 26.94
CA SER A 28 20.65 16.35 25.89
C SER A 28 21.48 15.13 25.45
N SER A 29 21.73 14.19 26.36
CA SER A 29 22.50 12.98 26.07
C SER A 29 21.74 11.96 25.20
N SER A 30 20.42 11.80 25.38
CA SER A 30 19.64 10.86 24.56
C SER A 30 19.50 11.33 23.11
N SER A 31 19.33 12.64 22.90
CA SER A 31 19.24 13.21 21.55
C SER A 31 20.56 13.05 20.80
N ALA A 32 21.70 13.29 21.46
CA ALA A 32 23.03 13.13 20.87
C ALA A 32 23.31 11.68 20.44
N GLU A 33 22.90 10.70 21.25
CA GLU A 33 23.07 9.28 20.89
C GLU A 33 22.18 8.88 19.70
N THR A 34 20.93 9.37 19.65
CA THR A 34 20.05 9.14 18.49
C THR A 34 20.68 9.65 17.19
N TYR A 35 21.26 10.85 17.17
CA TYR A 35 21.96 11.35 15.99
C TYR A 35 23.17 10.49 15.60
N ARG A 36 23.92 9.97 16.58
CA ARG A 36 25.04 9.05 16.32
C ARG A 36 24.57 7.76 15.66
N LEU A 37 23.44 7.20 16.11
CA LEU A 37 22.84 5.99 15.53
C LEU A 37 22.26 6.24 14.14
N LEU A 38 21.67 7.41 13.90
CA LEU A 38 21.21 7.83 12.57
C LEU A 38 22.37 7.99 11.57
N ASN A 39 23.52 8.51 12.02
CA ASN A 39 24.72 8.57 11.19
C ASN A 39 25.23 7.17 10.84
N LEU A 40 25.31 6.26 11.82
CA LEU A 40 25.68 4.86 11.58
C LEU A 40 24.74 4.19 10.57
N PHE A 41 23.43 4.41 10.70
CA PHE A 41 22.44 3.92 9.74
C PHE A 41 22.70 4.48 8.33
N GLY A 42 22.96 5.78 8.22
CA GLY A 42 23.31 6.44 6.96
C GLY A 42 24.58 5.88 6.32
N ASP A 43 25.62 5.62 7.11
CA ASP A 43 26.88 5.03 6.64
C ASP A 43 26.67 3.63 6.07
N VAL A 44 25.86 2.81 6.75
CA VAL A 44 25.51 1.45 6.29
C VAL A 44 24.67 1.52 5.01
N PHE A 45 23.68 2.42 4.96
CA PHE A 45 22.85 2.63 3.77
C PHE A 45 23.71 2.99 2.55
N GLU A 46 24.63 3.95 2.69
CA GLU A 46 25.52 4.37 1.60
C GLU A 46 26.47 3.24 1.19
N GLN A 47 26.97 2.46 2.15
CA GLN A 47 27.83 1.32 1.86
C GLN A 47 27.10 0.24 1.05
N VAL A 48 25.83 -0.06 1.39
CA VAL A 48 25.01 -1.00 0.61
C VAL A 48 24.79 -0.45 -0.80
N LYS A 49 24.36 0.80 -0.91
CA LYS A 49 24.09 1.44 -2.21
C LYS A 49 25.30 1.46 -3.15
N THR A 50 26.49 1.71 -2.63
CA THR A 50 27.72 1.90 -3.45
C THR A 50 28.51 0.61 -3.68
N LYS A 51 28.45 -0.35 -2.76
CA LYS A 51 29.27 -1.57 -2.83
C LYS A 51 28.49 -2.82 -3.25
N TYR A 52 27.17 -2.75 -3.37
CA TYR A 52 26.38 -3.88 -3.85
C TYR A 52 26.65 -4.13 -5.35
N VAL A 53 26.56 -5.40 -5.74
CA VAL A 53 26.90 -5.86 -7.10
C VAL A 53 25.94 -5.28 -8.15
N GLU A 54 24.69 -5.04 -7.75
CA GLU A 54 23.64 -4.49 -8.60
C GLU A 54 23.24 -3.08 -8.16
N LYS A 55 22.72 -2.29 -9.10
CA LYS A 55 22.18 -0.97 -8.77
C LYS A 55 20.91 -1.14 -7.94
N VAL A 56 20.90 -0.56 -6.75
CA VAL A 56 19.74 -0.60 -5.86
C VAL A 56 18.99 0.73 -5.93
N ASP A 57 17.65 0.68 -5.84
CA ASP A 57 16.79 1.85 -5.78
C ASP A 57 16.69 2.40 -4.35
N ASP A 58 16.87 3.71 -4.21
CA ASP A 58 16.90 4.38 -2.90
C ASP A 58 15.54 4.27 -2.18
N LYS A 59 14.43 4.41 -2.91
CA LYS A 59 13.07 4.32 -2.34
C LYS A 59 12.83 2.91 -1.81
N GLN A 60 13.16 1.88 -2.58
CA GLN A 60 13.02 0.48 -2.16
C GLN A 60 13.84 0.17 -0.90
N LEU A 61 15.09 0.61 -0.80
CA LEU A 61 15.93 0.39 0.38
C LEU A 61 15.37 1.07 1.63
N ILE A 62 14.89 2.30 1.51
CA ILE A 62 14.31 3.05 2.62
C ILE A 62 13.00 2.37 3.08
N GLU A 63 12.11 2.04 2.15
CA GLU A 63 10.85 1.34 2.46
C GLU A 63 11.11 -0.02 3.13
N ALA A 64 12.12 -0.76 2.68
CA ALA A 64 12.53 -2.02 3.30
C ALA A 64 13.07 -1.83 4.73
N ALA A 65 13.88 -0.79 4.97
CA ALA A 65 14.38 -0.47 6.30
C ALA A 65 13.25 -0.10 7.27
N ILE A 66 12.28 0.72 6.84
CA ILE A 66 11.11 1.08 7.65
C ILE A 66 10.29 -0.16 7.99
N ASN A 67 9.99 -1.00 6.99
CA ASN A 67 9.25 -2.25 7.22
C ASN A 67 9.99 -3.20 8.16
N GLY A 68 11.32 -3.31 8.05
CA GLY A 68 12.13 -4.10 8.97
C GLY A 68 12.04 -3.62 10.42
N MET A 69 12.08 -2.29 10.65
CA MET A 69 11.89 -1.72 11.98
C MET A 69 10.50 -2.02 12.55
N LEU A 70 9.44 -1.88 11.73
CA LEU A 70 8.06 -2.12 12.16
C LEU A 70 7.79 -3.59 12.46
N THR A 71 8.24 -4.49 11.60
CA THR A 71 8.12 -5.95 11.80
C THR A 71 8.83 -6.40 13.08
N SER A 72 9.94 -5.73 13.45
CA SER A 72 10.66 -6.00 14.70
C SER A 72 9.90 -5.56 15.95
N LEU A 73 8.95 -4.63 15.84
CA LEU A 73 8.10 -4.22 16.96
C LEU A 73 6.93 -5.20 17.14
N ASP A 74 6.27 -5.55 16.04
CA ASP A 74 5.08 -6.40 16.05
C ASP A 74 4.80 -6.97 14.63
N PRO A 75 4.35 -8.23 14.50
CA PRO A 75 3.98 -8.86 13.22
C PRO A 75 2.87 -8.16 12.42
N HIS A 76 2.06 -7.31 13.05
CA HIS A 76 0.94 -6.60 12.44
C HIS A 76 1.25 -5.14 12.11
N SER A 77 2.46 -4.66 12.42
CA SER A 77 2.91 -3.31 12.10
C SER A 77 3.59 -3.30 10.74
N SER A 78 3.08 -2.49 9.81
CA SER A 78 3.63 -2.34 8.46
C SER A 78 3.62 -0.89 7.99
N TYR A 79 4.55 -0.55 7.10
CA TYR A 79 4.58 0.75 6.45
C TYR A 79 3.80 0.70 5.15
N LEU A 80 2.86 1.63 5.01
CA LEU A 80 2.01 1.73 3.84
C LEU A 80 2.58 2.80 2.91
N ASN A 81 3.30 2.37 1.87
CA ASN A 81 3.70 3.25 0.78
C ASN A 81 2.47 3.63 -0.08
N MET A 82 2.65 4.54 -1.05
CA MET A 82 1.54 5.03 -1.87
C MET A 82 0.82 3.91 -2.62
N ASP A 83 1.57 2.99 -3.21
CA ASP A 83 1.03 1.88 -4.01
C ASP A 83 0.18 0.93 -3.15
N ASN A 84 0.72 0.52 -2.00
CA ASN A 84 -0.01 -0.32 -1.03
C ASN A 84 -1.21 0.42 -0.43
N PHE A 85 -1.15 1.75 -0.28
CA PHE A 85 -2.28 2.55 0.21
C PHE A 85 -3.41 2.62 -0.81
N GLU A 86 -3.09 2.74 -2.09
CA GLU A 86 -4.09 2.67 -3.16
C GLU A 86 -4.75 1.29 -3.19
N GLU A 87 -3.97 0.21 -3.07
CA GLU A 87 -4.50 -1.16 -3.00
C GLU A 87 -5.38 -1.39 -1.76
N MET A 88 -4.94 -0.98 -0.57
CA MET A 88 -5.75 -1.05 0.65
C MET A 88 -7.06 -0.24 0.53
N GLN A 89 -7.02 0.92 -0.14
CA GLN A 89 -8.23 1.70 -0.40
C GLN A 89 -9.19 0.99 -1.35
N VAL A 90 -8.66 0.30 -2.37
CA VAL A 90 -9.46 -0.56 -3.26
C VAL A 90 -10.16 -1.65 -2.45
N ASP A 91 -9.43 -2.38 -1.60
CA ASP A 91 -9.98 -3.44 -0.76
C ASP A 91 -11.04 -2.91 0.23
N THR A 92 -10.74 -1.79 0.88
CA THR A 92 -11.63 -1.21 1.91
C THR A 92 -12.90 -0.62 1.30
N ARG A 93 -12.79 0.04 0.15
CA ARG A 93 -13.95 0.63 -0.53
C ARG A 93 -14.74 -0.41 -1.32
N GLY A 94 -14.12 -1.55 -1.64
CA GLY A 94 -14.66 -2.53 -2.57
C GLY A 94 -14.88 -1.94 -3.97
N GLU A 95 -14.12 -0.88 -4.30
CA GLU A 95 -14.25 -0.13 -5.55
C GLU A 95 -12.92 -0.13 -6.29
N PHE A 96 -12.88 -0.70 -7.48
CA PHE A 96 -11.74 -0.60 -8.39
C PHE A 96 -12.16 -0.22 -9.80
N GLY A 97 -11.33 0.59 -10.47
CA GLY A 97 -11.49 0.88 -11.89
C GLY A 97 -11.06 -0.32 -12.72
N GLY A 98 -11.99 -0.92 -13.47
CA GLY A 98 -11.68 -2.10 -14.27
C GLY A 98 -12.87 -2.61 -15.07
N LEU A 99 -12.80 -3.90 -15.41
CA LEU A 99 -13.78 -4.56 -16.28
C LEU A 99 -14.76 -5.44 -15.49
N GLY A 100 -14.39 -5.82 -14.26
CA GLY A 100 -15.18 -6.72 -13.42
C GLY A 100 -15.06 -8.19 -13.83
N ILE A 101 -13.84 -8.65 -14.10
CA ILE A 101 -13.53 -10.06 -14.39
C ILE A 101 -12.58 -10.62 -13.34
N GLU A 102 -12.85 -11.84 -12.91
CA GLU A 102 -11.91 -12.67 -12.20
C GLU A 102 -11.13 -13.52 -13.20
N VAL A 103 -9.81 -13.49 -13.11
CA VAL A 103 -8.91 -14.13 -14.07
C VAL A 103 -7.79 -14.89 -13.38
N THR A 104 -7.28 -15.90 -14.06
CA THR A 104 -6.09 -16.66 -13.64
C THR A 104 -5.17 -16.89 -14.83
N MET A 105 -3.96 -17.38 -14.56
CA MET A 105 -3.02 -17.79 -15.60
C MET A 105 -3.11 -19.30 -15.80
N GLU A 106 -3.34 -19.74 -17.04
CA GLU A 106 -3.37 -21.15 -17.42
C GLU A 106 -2.64 -21.32 -18.75
N GLU A 107 -1.64 -22.22 -18.80
CA GLU A 107 -0.82 -22.50 -19.99
C GLU A 107 -0.19 -21.25 -20.66
N GLY A 108 0.11 -20.22 -19.87
CA GLY A 108 0.71 -18.96 -20.35
C GLY A 108 -0.29 -18.00 -21.01
N PHE A 109 -1.58 -18.26 -20.85
CA PHE A 109 -2.68 -17.38 -21.23
C PHE A 109 -3.50 -16.96 -20.01
N VAL A 110 -4.13 -15.80 -20.11
CA VAL A 110 -5.07 -15.35 -19.09
C VAL A 110 -6.42 -16.01 -19.36
N LYS A 111 -6.89 -16.80 -18.41
CA LYS A 111 -8.18 -17.47 -18.45
C LYS A 111 -9.18 -16.76 -17.55
N VAL A 112 -10.38 -16.54 -18.05
CA VAL A 112 -11.50 -15.98 -17.28
C VAL A 112 -12.03 -17.08 -16.36
N ILE A 113 -11.99 -16.84 -15.05
CA ILE A 113 -12.66 -17.69 -14.05
C ILE A 113 -14.15 -17.38 -14.08
N SER A 114 -14.50 -16.10 -13.86
CA SER A 114 -15.88 -15.64 -13.89
C SER A 114 -15.95 -14.13 -14.12
N PRO A 115 -16.88 -13.64 -14.95
CA PRO A 115 -17.33 -12.25 -14.86
C PRO A 115 -18.01 -12.00 -13.52
N ILE A 116 -17.88 -10.78 -13.01
CA ILE A 116 -18.61 -10.29 -11.85
C ILE A 116 -19.97 -9.78 -12.33
N TYR A 117 -21.01 -10.07 -11.57
CA TYR A 117 -22.37 -9.66 -11.88
C TYR A 117 -22.52 -8.13 -11.97
N ASP A 118 -23.34 -7.65 -12.92
CA ASP A 118 -23.64 -6.25 -13.24
C ASP A 118 -22.43 -5.41 -13.69
N THR A 119 -21.33 -6.06 -14.07
CA THR A 119 -20.12 -5.38 -14.55
C THR A 119 -20.04 -5.29 -16.07
N PRO A 120 -19.18 -4.41 -16.63
CA PRO A 120 -18.94 -4.35 -18.08
C PRO A 120 -18.62 -5.71 -18.69
N ALA A 121 -17.87 -6.55 -17.99
CA ALA A 121 -17.50 -7.89 -18.44
C ALA A 121 -18.68 -8.83 -18.65
N GLU A 122 -19.60 -8.87 -17.68
CA GLU A 122 -20.82 -9.69 -17.81
C GLU A 122 -21.72 -9.15 -18.92
N LYS A 123 -21.90 -7.83 -18.98
CA LYS A 123 -22.70 -7.15 -20.02
C LYS A 123 -22.14 -7.36 -21.42
N ALA A 124 -20.82 -7.48 -21.54
CA ALA A 124 -20.12 -7.78 -22.78
C ALA A 124 -20.17 -9.28 -23.15
N GLY A 125 -20.76 -10.13 -22.31
CA GLY A 125 -20.95 -11.55 -22.60
C GLY A 125 -19.69 -12.40 -22.46
N LEU A 126 -18.71 -11.97 -21.65
CA LEU A 126 -17.59 -12.82 -21.27
C LEU A 126 -18.10 -14.02 -20.47
N GLN A 127 -17.43 -15.17 -20.61
CA GLN A 127 -17.87 -16.42 -20.01
C GLN A 127 -16.72 -17.11 -19.26
N PRO A 128 -17.02 -17.88 -18.20
CA PRO A 128 -16.05 -18.78 -17.59
C PRO A 128 -15.37 -19.68 -18.63
N GLY A 129 -14.05 -19.75 -18.59
CA GLY A 129 -13.25 -20.56 -19.52
C GLY A 129 -12.83 -19.85 -20.81
N ASP A 130 -13.19 -18.57 -20.99
CA ASP A 130 -12.63 -17.73 -22.05
C ASP A 130 -11.13 -17.51 -21.85
N PHE A 131 -10.36 -17.59 -22.93
CA PHE A 131 -8.94 -17.24 -22.93
C PHE A 131 -8.73 -15.87 -23.57
N ILE A 132 -8.16 -14.94 -22.82
CA ILE A 132 -7.74 -13.63 -23.32
C ILE A 132 -6.36 -13.81 -23.94
N THR A 133 -6.21 -13.38 -25.19
CA THR A 133 -4.94 -13.52 -25.93
C THR A 133 -4.28 -12.19 -26.25
N HIS A 134 -5.10 -11.15 -26.45
CA HIS A 134 -4.64 -9.80 -26.73
C HIS A 134 -5.46 -8.79 -25.94
N ILE A 135 -4.80 -7.70 -25.55
CA ILE A 135 -5.41 -6.52 -24.93
C ILE A 135 -5.00 -5.32 -25.80
N ASP A 136 -5.97 -4.61 -26.35
CA ASP A 136 -5.76 -3.50 -27.30
C ASP A 136 -4.80 -3.87 -28.44
N GLY A 137 -4.96 -5.08 -28.98
CA GLY A 137 -4.11 -5.63 -30.05
C GLY A 137 -2.72 -6.10 -29.60
N THR A 138 -2.34 -5.91 -28.33
CA THR A 138 -1.06 -6.37 -27.78
C THR A 138 -1.18 -7.80 -27.26
N ALA A 139 -0.36 -8.71 -27.77
CA ALA A 139 -0.33 -10.10 -27.30
C ALA A 139 0.12 -10.17 -25.83
N ILE A 140 -0.61 -10.95 -25.02
CA ILE A 140 -0.30 -11.11 -23.59
C ILE A 140 0.56 -12.34 -23.28
N ARG A 141 0.80 -13.20 -24.27
CA ARG A 141 1.63 -14.39 -24.09
C ARG A 141 3.04 -13.99 -23.64
N GLY A 142 3.51 -14.62 -22.56
CA GLY A 142 4.83 -14.34 -21.97
C GLY A 142 4.86 -13.18 -20.97
N LYS A 143 3.73 -12.49 -20.77
CA LYS A 143 3.54 -11.55 -19.65
C LYS A 143 3.11 -12.29 -18.39
N THR A 144 3.36 -11.69 -17.23
CA THR A 144 2.82 -12.19 -15.97
C THR A 144 1.33 -11.91 -15.85
N LEU A 145 0.66 -12.56 -14.89
CA LEU A 145 -0.74 -12.25 -14.60
C LEU A 145 -0.91 -10.78 -14.18
N ASN A 146 0.02 -10.26 -13.37
CA ASN A 146 -0.01 -8.88 -12.90
C ASN A 146 0.08 -7.89 -14.06
N ASP A 147 1.00 -8.10 -15.00
CA ASP A 147 1.12 -7.24 -16.19
C ASP A 147 -0.20 -7.19 -16.98
N ALA A 148 -0.85 -8.35 -17.16
CA ALA A 148 -2.12 -8.41 -17.87
C ALA A 148 -3.25 -7.69 -17.11
N VAL A 149 -3.29 -7.83 -15.78
CA VAL A 149 -4.25 -7.12 -14.91
C VAL A 149 -4.01 -5.60 -14.99
N GLU A 150 -2.78 -5.14 -14.95
CA GLU A 150 -2.43 -3.72 -15.10
C GLU A 150 -2.87 -3.16 -16.46
N MET A 151 -2.69 -3.92 -17.55
CA MET A 151 -3.16 -3.53 -18.88
C MET A 151 -4.70 -3.46 -18.97
N MET A 152 -5.40 -4.33 -18.24
CA MET A 152 -6.88 -4.32 -18.19
C MET A 152 -7.42 -3.18 -17.31
N ARG A 153 -6.67 -2.80 -16.27
CA ARG A 153 -6.94 -1.60 -15.48
C ARG A 153 -6.74 -0.34 -16.33
N GLY A 154 -7.27 0.78 -15.84
CA GLY A 154 -7.17 2.05 -16.54
C GLY A 154 -8.23 3.04 -16.10
N LYS A 155 -8.24 4.20 -16.75
CA LYS A 155 -9.17 5.28 -16.41
C LYS A 155 -10.62 4.86 -16.67
N VAL A 156 -11.49 5.13 -15.72
CA VAL A 156 -12.94 4.91 -15.85
C VAL A 156 -13.48 5.67 -17.07
N ASN A 157 -14.47 5.10 -17.75
CA ASN A 157 -15.06 5.58 -19.01
C ASN A 157 -14.09 5.62 -20.20
N THR A 158 -13.09 4.73 -20.21
CA THR A 158 -12.27 4.48 -21.40
C THR A 158 -12.53 3.07 -21.90
N ASP A 159 -12.47 2.91 -23.21
CA ASP A 159 -12.68 1.60 -23.84
C ASP A 159 -11.39 0.78 -23.83
N ILE A 160 -11.57 -0.54 -23.87
CA ILE A 160 -10.54 -1.54 -24.05
C ILE A 160 -11.08 -2.62 -24.99
N ILE A 161 -10.20 -3.19 -25.80
CA ILE A 161 -10.53 -4.30 -26.69
C ILE A 161 -9.82 -5.55 -26.19
N LEU A 162 -10.57 -6.61 -25.89
CA LEU A 162 -10.05 -7.92 -25.53
C LEU A 162 -10.27 -8.90 -26.68
N THR A 163 -9.21 -9.57 -27.13
CA THR A 163 -9.33 -10.66 -28.10
C THR A 163 -9.46 -11.99 -27.36
N ILE A 164 -10.62 -12.63 -27.51
CA ILE A 164 -11.04 -13.81 -26.77
C ILE A 164 -10.99 -15.05 -27.66
N ILE A 165 -10.53 -16.17 -27.08
CA ILE A 165 -10.69 -17.52 -27.61
C ILE A 165 -11.65 -18.28 -26.69
N ARG A 166 -12.78 -18.71 -27.24
CA ARG A 166 -13.81 -19.47 -26.52
C ARG A 166 -13.91 -20.89 -27.05
N LYS A 167 -13.94 -21.87 -26.14
CA LYS A 167 -14.13 -23.28 -26.53
C LYS A 167 -15.49 -23.46 -27.20
N GLY A 168 -15.49 -23.94 -28.44
CA GLY A 168 -16.70 -24.14 -29.24
C GLY A 168 -16.90 -23.09 -30.34
N GLU A 169 -16.20 -21.95 -30.26
CA GLU A 169 -16.11 -20.99 -31.35
C GLU A 169 -14.96 -21.34 -32.29
N GLN A 170 -15.15 -21.13 -33.60
CA GLN A 170 -14.14 -21.51 -34.60
C GLN A 170 -13.01 -20.49 -34.74
N ALA A 171 -13.25 -19.23 -34.35
CA ALA A 171 -12.28 -18.15 -34.51
C ALA A 171 -12.23 -17.28 -33.25
N PRO A 172 -11.06 -16.69 -32.93
CA PRO A 172 -10.98 -15.62 -31.94
C PRO A 172 -11.86 -14.43 -32.35
N PHE A 173 -12.42 -13.74 -31.36
CA PHE A 173 -13.24 -12.55 -31.59
C PHE A 173 -12.90 -11.45 -30.59
N ASP A 174 -13.14 -10.22 -31.00
CA ASP A 174 -12.89 -9.04 -30.17
C ASP A 174 -14.13 -8.63 -29.39
N VAL A 175 -13.91 -8.28 -28.13
CA VAL A 175 -14.93 -7.77 -27.22
C VAL A 175 -14.48 -6.38 -26.75
N THR A 176 -15.28 -5.36 -27.05
CA THR A 176 -15.05 -4.01 -26.54
C THR A 176 -15.76 -3.82 -25.22
N LEU A 177 -15.03 -3.36 -24.20
CA LEU A 177 -15.57 -3.06 -22.88
C LEU A 177 -15.23 -1.62 -22.49
N THR A 178 -16.15 -0.95 -21.83
CA THR A 178 -15.89 0.35 -21.23
C THR A 178 -15.55 0.15 -19.75
N ARG A 179 -14.39 0.64 -19.31
CA ARG A 179 -13.94 0.56 -17.92
C ARG A 179 -14.92 1.28 -16.99
N ALA A 180 -15.33 0.62 -15.92
CA ALA A 180 -16.24 1.18 -14.93
C ALA A 180 -15.63 1.09 -13.52
N VAL A 181 -16.21 1.81 -12.57
CA VAL A 181 -15.96 1.56 -11.14
C VAL A 181 -16.73 0.30 -10.77
N ILE A 182 -16.00 -0.78 -10.49
CA ILE A 182 -16.55 -2.06 -10.09
C ILE A 182 -16.80 -2.03 -8.60
N LYS A 183 -18.05 -2.24 -8.20
CA LYS A 183 -18.43 -2.33 -6.78
C LYS A 183 -18.63 -3.79 -6.41
N ILE A 184 -17.87 -4.28 -5.43
CA ILE A 184 -18.10 -5.61 -4.87
C ILE A 184 -19.33 -5.54 -3.97
N GLN A 185 -20.42 -6.19 -4.38
CA GLN A 185 -21.59 -6.36 -3.51
C GLN A 185 -21.37 -7.55 -2.58
N SER A 186 -20.97 -7.29 -1.34
CA SER A 186 -20.70 -8.33 -0.33
C SER A 186 -21.94 -9.15 0.06
N VAL A 187 -23.13 -8.55 -0.07
CA VAL A 187 -24.41 -9.20 0.28
C VAL A 187 -25.36 -9.13 -0.90
N ARG A 188 -25.91 -10.26 -1.30
CA ARG A 188 -27.02 -10.35 -2.24
C ARG A 188 -28.20 -11.02 -1.56
N ALA A 189 -29.39 -10.47 -1.77
CA ALA A 189 -30.63 -11.03 -1.28
C ALA A 189 -31.59 -11.22 -2.46
N GLU A 190 -32.13 -12.42 -2.62
CA GLU A 190 -33.27 -12.68 -3.49
C GLU A 190 -34.36 -13.41 -2.70
N VAL A 191 -35.63 -13.17 -3.06
CA VAL A 191 -36.76 -13.94 -2.53
C VAL A 191 -37.25 -14.84 -3.66
N LYS A 192 -37.18 -16.14 -3.46
CA LYS A 192 -37.77 -17.14 -4.36
C LYS A 192 -38.93 -17.79 -3.63
N GLU A 193 -40.14 -17.59 -4.16
CA GLU A 193 -41.38 -17.97 -3.51
C GLU A 193 -41.48 -17.31 -2.11
N ASP A 194 -41.44 -18.09 -1.04
CA ASP A 194 -41.46 -17.64 0.37
C ASP A 194 -40.11 -17.85 1.10
N ILE A 195 -39.02 -18.12 0.36
CA ILE A 195 -37.68 -18.33 0.94
C ILE A 195 -36.78 -17.14 0.58
N GLY A 196 -36.25 -16.48 1.60
CA GLY A 196 -35.18 -15.48 1.45
C GLY A 196 -33.81 -16.15 1.30
N TYR A 197 -33.17 -15.96 0.15
CA TYR A 197 -31.79 -16.39 -0.10
C TYR A 197 -30.85 -15.21 0.07
N ILE A 198 -29.97 -15.29 1.06
CA ILE A 198 -28.91 -14.30 1.29
C ILE A 198 -27.58 -14.97 0.98
N ARG A 199 -26.89 -14.48 -0.05
CA ARG A 199 -25.52 -14.87 -0.37
C ARG A 199 -24.56 -13.81 0.15
N ILE A 200 -23.67 -14.24 1.03
CA ILE A 200 -22.53 -13.47 1.49
C ILE A 200 -21.31 -14.00 0.74
N THR A 201 -20.55 -13.10 0.11
CA THR A 201 -19.35 -13.45 -0.68
C THR A 201 -18.13 -12.78 -0.08
#